data_AF-A0A6C0I830-F1
#
_entry.id   AF-A0A6C0I830-F1
#
_cell.length_a   1.000
_cell.length_b   1.000
_cell.length_c   1.000
_cell.angle_alpha   90.00
_cell.angle_beta   90.00
_cell.angle_gamma   90.00
#
_symmetry.space_group_name_H-M   'P 1'
#
loop_
_entity.id
_entity.type
_entity.pdbx_description
1 polymer ?
#
loop_
_entity_poly.entity_id
_entity_poly.type
_entity_poly.pdbx_seq_one_letter_code
_entity_poly.pdbx_strand_id
1 'polypeptide(L)'
;MVNQNINDNENENMNLKSDILKIEALEKEYKSVLAQYEEAYKNCNSEMKNNLNKKKASFKTFNNRAYWGTSGLKEGSVNSQSDCENMCASDIKCSGATFNTKRNYCWARSGNGILAPSSSVNVALLPTAKGCVLTLKALNNRLIELNQELTKLIENTNSELAKERAKKNNSKAQLHKYYAELLKQRLHMAKILEETQVLDDENNDQHLFVSTQDSSLRVWIIIAAVLSLVVIGKMLGRETSFSQKFWIVIMVLVLIASFSISNASGFSVWCILVLLIVLMRMDIIPSPKDSE
;
A
#
# COMPACT_ATOMS: atom_id res chain seq x y z
N MET A 1 -4.85 -56.99 46.27
CA MET A 1 -5.44 -55.68 45.92
C MET A 1 -4.64 -54.46 46.43
N VAL A 2 -3.55 -54.61 47.20
CA VAL A 2 -2.76 -53.45 47.69
C VAL A 2 -1.71 -52.95 46.67
N ASN A 3 -1.27 -53.79 45.72
CA ASN A 3 -0.21 -53.42 44.77
C ASN A 3 -0.64 -52.56 43.56
N GLN A 4 -1.93 -52.36 43.31
CA GLN A 4 -2.39 -51.49 42.20
C GLN A 4 -2.35 -50.00 42.57
N ASN A 5 -2.61 -49.64 43.83
CA ASN A 5 -2.65 -48.23 44.27
C ASN A 5 -1.28 -47.53 44.32
N ILE A 6 -0.16 -48.26 44.32
CA ILE A 6 1.18 -47.65 44.41
C ILE A 6 1.66 -47.19 43.02
N ASN A 7 1.36 -47.94 41.96
CA ASN A 7 1.76 -47.59 40.59
C ASN A 7 0.99 -46.39 40.02
N ASP A 8 -0.26 -46.17 40.44
CA ASP A 8 -1.07 -45.06 39.96
C ASP A 8 -0.56 -43.70 40.51
N ASN A 9 -0.07 -43.67 41.75
CA ASN A 9 0.48 -42.47 42.39
C ASN A 9 1.82 -42.01 41.79
N GLU A 10 2.71 -42.94 41.39
CA GLU A 10 4.00 -42.57 40.76
C GLU A 10 3.80 -42.00 39.35
N ASN A 11 2.87 -42.57 38.58
CA ASN A 11 2.55 -42.08 37.24
C ASN A 11 1.94 -40.67 37.26
N GLU A 12 1.06 -40.38 38.23
CA GLU A 12 0.45 -39.06 38.39
C GLU A 12 1.50 -37.99 38.77
N ASN A 13 2.45 -38.34 39.63
CA ASN A 13 3.55 -37.44 40.04
C ASN A 13 4.53 -37.15 38.89
N MET A 14 4.85 -38.15 38.04
CA MET A 14 5.68 -37.94 36.85
C MET A 14 5.00 -37.04 35.81
N ASN A 15 3.70 -37.22 35.57
CA ASN A 15 2.93 -36.36 34.67
C ASN A 15 2.88 -34.91 35.18
N LEU A 16 2.65 -34.72 36.48
CA LEU A 16 2.66 -33.41 37.12
C LEU A 16 4.02 -32.69 36.95
N LYS A 17 5.13 -33.41 37.18
CA LYS A 17 6.48 -32.84 37.01
C LYS A 17 6.76 -32.47 35.55
N SER A 18 6.31 -33.30 34.60
CA SER A 18 6.42 -33.01 33.17
C SER A 18 5.67 -31.75 32.78
N ASP A 19 4.43 -31.60 33.25
CA ASP A 19 3.59 -30.44 32.92
C ASP A 19 4.12 -29.16 33.55
N ILE A 20 4.66 -29.22 34.77
CA ILE A 20 5.35 -28.07 35.39
C ILE A 20 6.52 -27.58 34.53
N LEU A 21 7.37 -28.50 34.04
CA LEU A 21 8.50 -28.13 33.18
C LEU A 21 8.04 -27.50 31.86
N LYS A 22 6.94 -28.00 31.28
CA LYS A 22 6.34 -27.40 30.07
C LYS A 22 5.79 -25.99 30.34
N ILE A 23 5.12 -25.77 31.48
CA ILE A 23 4.64 -24.44 31.87
C ILE A 23 5.82 -23.47 31.97
N GLU A 24 6.89 -23.84 32.67
CA GLU A 24 8.08 -22.99 32.83
C GLU A 24 8.74 -22.66 31.48
N ALA A 25 8.81 -23.63 30.56
CA ALA A 25 9.31 -23.42 29.21
C ALA A 25 8.46 -22.42 28.42
N LEU A 26 7.13 -22.59 28.45
CA LEU A 26 6.18 -21.69 27.79
C LEU A 26 6.20 -20.27 28.38
N GLU A 27 6.32 -20.13 29.70
CA GLU A 27 6.47 -18.82 30.35
C GLU A 27 7.76 -18.11 29.91
N LYS A 28 8.86 -18.86 29.79
CA LYS A 28 10.14 -18.32 29.31
C LYS A 28 10.04 -17.89 27.85
N GLU A 29 9.41 -18.70 27.00
CA GLU A 29 9.16 -18.34 25.60
C GLU A 29 8.28 -17.08 25.52
N TYR A 30 7.18 -17.03 26.27
CA TYR A 30 6.28 -15.87 26.31
C TYR A 30 7.03 -14.58 26.67
N LYS A 31 7.85 -14.61 27.73
CA LYS A 31 8.68 -13.45 28.13
C LYS A 31 9.65 -13.04 27.02
N SER A 32 10.25 -13.99 26.33
CA SER A 32 11.15 -13.70 25.20
C SER A 32 10.41 -13.05 24.03
N VAL A 33 9.25 -13.60 23.63
CA VAL A 33 8.44 -13.04 22.55
C VAL A 33 7.90 -11.66 22.92
N LEU A 34 7.55 -11.43 24.20
CA LEU A 34 7.09 -10.13 24.68
C LEU A 34 8.22 -9.09 24.58
N ALA A 35 9.44 -9.44 24.98
CA ALA A 35 10.59 -8.57 24.83
C ALA A 35 10.86 -8.23 23.35
N GLN A 36 10.79 -9.23 22.45
CA GLN A 36 10.91 -9.00 21.01
C GLN A 36 9.81 -8.06 20.47
N TYR A 37 8.58 -8.21 20.96
CA TYR A 37 7.46 -7.35 20.59
C TYR A 37 7.70 -5.90 21.04
N GLU A 38 8.12 -5.68 22.30
CA GLU A 38 8.41 -4.35 22.82
C GLU A 38 9.57 -3.67 22.06
N GLU A 39 10.61 -4.43 21.73
CA GLU A 39 11.73 -3.95 20.93
C GLU A 39 11.30 -3.61 19.50
N ALA A 40 10.57 -4.52 18.83
CA ALA A 40 10.03 -4.28 17.50
C ALA A 40 9.13 -3.04 17.49
N TYR A 41 8.34 -2.82 18.54
CA TYR A 41 7.47 -1.66 18.67
C TYR A 41 8.27 -0.35 18.77
N LYS A 42 9.32 -0.32 19.62
CA LYS A 42 10.22 0.83 19.75
C LYS A 42 10.93 1.14 18.44
N ASN A 43 11.45 0.11 17.77
CA ASN A 43 12.14 0.25 16.48
C ASN A 43 11.19 0.76 15.39
N CYS A 44 9.95 0.26 15.36
CA CYS A 44 8.96 0.73 14.42
C CYS A 44 8.57 2.19 14.63
N ASN A 45 8.39 2.61 15.88
CA ASN A 45 8.09 4.01 16.18
C ASN A 45 9.26 4.95 15.82
N SER A 46 10.51 4.53 16.02
CA SER A 46 11.68 5.35 15.66
C SER A 46 11.85 5.42 14.13
N GLU A 47 11.70 4.30 13.43
CA GLU A 47 11.75 4.23 11.96
C GLU A 47 10.67 5.12 11.33
N MET A 48 9.42 5.07 11.82
CA MET A 48 8.34 5.91 11.29
C MET A 48 8.58 7.41 11.53
N LYS A 49 9.04 7.81 12.73
CA LYS A 49 9.38 9.22 13.01
C LYS A 49 10.49 9.74 12.11
N ASN A 50 11.50 8.91 11.85
CA ASN A 50 12.61 9.29 10.98
C ASN A 50 12.20 9.44 9.51
N ASN A 51 11.24 8.64 9.05
CA ASN A 51 10.75 8.69 7.67
C ASN A 51 9.87 9.91 7.39
N LEU A 52 9.07 10.36 8.36
CA LEU A 52 8.29 11.60 8.26
C LEU A 52 9.18 12.82 7.97
N ASN A 53 10.38 12.85 8.54
CA ASN A 53 11.31 13.97 8.36
C ASN A 53 12.03 13.96 7.00
N LYS A 54 12.12 12.81 6.31
CA LYS A 54 12.95 12.65 5.11
C LYS A 54 12.17 12.62 3.79
N LYS A 55 10.83 12.60 3.82
CA LYS A 55 9.94 12.50 2.63
C LYS A 55 10.34 11.41 1.62
N LYS A 56 11.11 10.40 2.04
CA LYS A 56 11.59 9.30 1.20
C LYS A 56 10.93 8.01 1.66
N ALA A 57 10.35 7.27 0.71
CA ALA A 57 9.83 5.94 0.98
C ALA A 57 10.98 5.04 1.49
N SER A 58 10.82 4.55 2.71
CA SER A 58 11.73 3.60 3.35
C SER A 58 11.10 2.21 3.30
N PHE A 59 11.93 1.21 3.06
CA PHE A 59 11.51 -0.18 2.99
C PHE A 59 12.15 -1.01 4.09
N LYS A 60 11.38 -1.96 4.60
CA LYS A 60 11.82 -3.03 5.49
C LYS A 60 11.97 -4.31 4.68
N THR A 61 13.09 -4.99 4.89
CA THR A 61 13.48 -6.19 4.15
C THR A 61 13.18 -7.44 4.95
N PHE A 62 12.73 -8.49 4.26
CA PHE A 62 12.46 -9.80 4.85
C PHE A 62 13.10 -10.87 3.97
N ASN A 63 14.26 -11.37 4.40
CA ASN A 63 15.00 -12.40 3.68
C ASN A 63 14.26 -13.74 3.70
N ASN A 64 14.41 -14.53 2.63
CA ASN A 64 13.79 -15.84 2.46
C ASN A 64 12.25 -15.78 2.51
N ARG A 65 11.68 -14.63 2.14
CA ARG A 65 10.25 -14.37 2.12
C ARG A 65 9.87 -13.74 0.78
N ALA A 66 8.63 -13.96 0.38
CA ALA A 66 8.02 -13.30 -0.76
C ALA A 66 6.73 -12.59 -0.32
N TYR A 67 6.45 -11.48 -0.96
CA TYR A 67 5.22 -10.73 -0.86
C TYR A 67 4.51 -10.70 -2.22
N TRP A 68 3.29 -11.24 -2.26
CA TRP A 68 2.52 -11.37 -3.50
C TRP A 68 1.38 -10.36 -3.65
N GLY A 69 1.00 -9.65 -2.58
CA GLY A 69 -0.15 -8.73 -2.60
C GLY A 69 -1.45 -9.44 -3.01
N THR A 70 -2.41 -8.66 -3.51
CA THR A 70 -3.63 -9.17 -4.17
C THR A 70 -3.59 -8.98 -5.68
N SER A 71 -2.85 -7.97 -6.16
CA SER A 71 -2.77 -7.63 -7.59
C SER A 71 -1.34 -7.30 -8.00
N GLY A 72 -1.01 -7.60 -9.27
CA GLY A 72 0.25 -7.20 -9.89
C GLY A 72 0.24 -5.73 -10.29
N LEU A 73 1.37 -5.04 -10.11
CA LEU A 73 1.57 -3.68 -10.62
C LEU A 73 2.59 -3.67 -11.74
N LYS A 74 3.86 -3.87 -11.38
CA LYS A 74 5.00 -3.85 -12.29
C LYS A 74 5.94 -4.98 -11.94
N GLU A 75 6.50 -5.61 -12.95
CA GLU A 75 7.51 -6.64 -12.79
C GLU A 75 8.56 -6.51 -13.89
N GLY A 76 9.79 -6.94 -13.60
CA GLY A 76 10.88 -6.84 -14.55
C GLY A 76 12.26 -7.01 -13.94
N SER A 77 13.26 -7.04 -14.82
CA SER A 77 14.67 -7.08 -14.42
C SER A 77 15.10 -5.74 -13.81
N VAL A 78 15.88 -5.81 -12.73
CA VAL A 78 16.41 -4.67 -11.98
C VAL A 78 17.86 -4.95 -11.58
N ASN A 79 18.71 -3.93 -11.48
CA ASN A 79 20.13 -4.18 -11.20
C ASN A 79 20.42 -4.44 -9.71
N SER A 80 19.52 -4.01 -8.83
CA SER A 80 19.72 -4.09 -7.39
C SER A 80 18.40 -4.17 -6.61
N GLN A 81 18.49 -4.49 -5.33
CA GLN A 81 17.35 -4.40 -4.41
C GLN A 81 16.79 -2.97 -4.34
N SER A 82 17.68 -1.97 -4.29
CA SER A 82 17.31 -0.54 -4.28
C SER A 82 16.47 -0.16 -5.50
N ASP A 83 16.79 -0.71 -6.68
CA ASP A 83 15.99 -0.49 -7.88
C ASP A 83 14.59 -1.12 -7.78
N CYS A 84 14.46 -2.26 -7.09
CA CYS A 84 13.15 -2.86 -6.80
C CYS A 84 12.35 -2.04 -5.78
N GLU A 85 13.00 -1.48 -4.76
CA GLU A 85 12.39 -0.54 -3.82
C GLU A 85 11.89 0.71 -4.56
N ASN A 86 12.71 1.29 -5.44
CA ASN A 86 12.33 2.45 -6.26
C ASN A 86 11.20 2.09 -7.24
N MET A 87 11.23 0.88 -7.82
CA MET A 87 10.14 0.40 -8.68
C MET A 87 8.81 0.36 -7.91
N CYS A 88 8.82 -0.13 -6.68
CA CYS A 88 7.64 -0.12 -5.83
C CYS A 88 7.24 1.32 -5.44
N ALA A 89 8.18 2.13 -4.96
CA ALA A 89 7.92 3.51 -4.54
C ALA A 89 7.42 4.43 -5.67
N SER A 90 7.69 4.09 -6.93
CA SER A 90 7.21 4.85 -8.10
C SER A 90 5.71 4.73 -8.35
N ASP A 91 5.04 3.74 -7.73
CA ASP A 91 3.60 3.54 -7.83
C ASP A 91 2.97 3.68 -6.44
N ILE A 92 2.07 4.65 -6.29
CA ILE A 92 1.35 4.92 -5.03
C ILE A 92 0.55 3.70 -4.56
N LYS A 93 0.12 2.82 -5.47
CA LYS A 93 -0.63 1.60 -5.13
C LYS A 93 0.31 0.48 -4.66
N CYS A 94 1.63 0.66 -4.73
CA CYS A 94 2.55 -0.37 -4.34
C CYS A 94 2.57 -0.56 -2.83
N SER A 95 2.08 -1.72 -2.45
CA SER A 95 1.97 -2.13 -1.06
C SER A 95 3.17 -2.99 -0.61
N GLY A 96 4.04 -3.36 -1.55
CA GLY A 96 5.18 -4.23 -1.33
C GLY A 96 5.70 -4.83 -2.63
N ALA A 97 6.92 -5.35 -2.58
CA ALA A 97 7.56 -6.04 -3.69
C ALA A 97 8.32 -7.28 -3.23
N THR A 98 8.69 -8.13 -4.18
CA THR A 98 9.64 -9.23 -3.97
C THR A 98 10.81 -9.07 -4.92
N PHE A 99 12.04 -9.05 -4.40
CA PHE A 99 13.27 -9.03 -5.17
C PHE A 99 13.92 -10.41 -5.18
N ASN A 100 14.26 -10.92 -6.36
CA ASN A 100 15.04 -12.14 -6.53
C ASN A 100 16.52 -11.79 -6.77
N THR A 101 17.37 -12.11 -5.80
CA THR A 101 18.81 -11.78 -5.81
C THR A 101 19.61 -12.53 -6.87
N LYS A 102 19.12 -13.69 -7.36
CA LYS A 102 19.80 -14.50 -8.37
C LYS A 102 19.43 -14.10 -9.79
N ARG A 103 18.17 -13.78 -10.03
CA ARG A 103 17.63 -13.40 -11.34
C ARG A 103 17.66 -11.91 -11.58
N ASN A 104 17.97 -11.11 -10.57
CA ASN A 104 17.90 -9.66 -10.64
C ASN A 104 16.54 -9.22 -11.15
N TYR A 105 15.47 -9.75 -10.52
CA TYR A 105 14.09 -9.59 -10.97
C TYR A 105 13.21 -9.13 -9.82
N CYS A 106 12.31 -8.19 -10.11
CA CYS A 106 11.42 -7.56 -9.13
C CYS A 106 9.96 -7.82 -9.48
N TRP A 107 9.15 -8.09 -8.47
CA TRP A 107 7.69 -8.16 -8.56
C TRP A 107 7.06 -7.16 -7.61
N ALA A 108 6.64 -5.99 -8.10
CA ALA A 108 5.88 -5.00 -7.34
C ALA A 108 4.38 -5.33 -7.34
N ARG A 109 3.76 -5.25 -6.16
CA ARG A 109 2.39 -5.75 -5.91
C ARG A 109 1.58 -4.75 -5.09
N SER A 110 0.29 -4.67 -5.35
CA SER A 110 -0.66 -3.85 -4.58
C SER A 110 -1.55 -4.69 -3.65
N GLY A 111 -2.27 -4.01 -2.77
CA GLY A 111 -3.28 -4.58 -1.89
C GLY A 111 -2.75 -5.29 -0.66
N ASN A 112 -3.52 -6.24 -0.14
CA ASN A 112 -3.25 -6.92 1.13
C ASN A 112 -2.72 -8.33 0.90
N GLY A 113 -1.39 -8.48 0.85
CA GLY A 113 -0.72 -9.78 0.80
C GLY A 113 -0.20 -10.25 2.15
N ILE A 114 0.13 -11.54 2.24
CA ILE A 114 0.89 -12.12 3.36
C ILE A 114 2.36 -12.28 2.99
N LEU A 115 3.25 -12.26 3.99
CA LEU A 115 4.64 -12.67 3.84
C LEU A 115 4.73 -14.19 3.85
N ALA A 116 4.87 -14.78 2.67
CA ALA A 116 5.03 -16.22 2.52
C ALA A 116 6.50 -16.64 2.67
N PRO A 117 6.80 -17.79 3.30
CA PRO A 117 8.10 -18.44 3.14
C PRO A 117 8.45 -18.61 1.66
N SER A 118 9.72 -18.42 1.31
CA SER A 118 10.18 -18.53 -0.06
C SER A 118 11.63 -19.04 -0.11
N SER A 119 12.12 -19.38 -1.30
CA SER A 119 13.53 -19.70 -1.55
C SER A 119 14.46 -18.62 -0.99
N SER A 120 15.68 -19.02 -0.62
CA SER A 120 16.68 -18.12 -0.02
C SER A 120 17.15 -16.96 -0.89
N VAL A 121 16.83 -17.01 -2.19
CA VAL A 121 17.13 -15.95 -3.16
C VAL A 121 16.07 -14.85 -3.21
N ASN A 122 14.94 -15.01 -2.52
CA ASN A 122 13.87 -14.01 -2.52
C ASN A 122 13.91 -13.16 -1.25
N VAL A 123 13.77 -11.86 -1.45
CA VAL A 123 13.69 -10.85 -0.41
C VAL A 123 12.38 -10.09 -0.58
N ALA A 124 11.50 -10.15 0.42
CA ALA A 124 10.30 -9.31 0.41
C ALA A 124 10.66 -7.91 0.90
N LEU A 125 10.15 -6.91 0.20
CA LEU A 125 10.39 -5.49 0.43
C LEU A 125 9.03 -4.86 0.72
N LEU A 126 8.86 -4.32 1.92
CA LEU A 126 7.60 -3.67 2.31
C LEU A 126 7.87 -2.24 2.72
N PRO A 127 6.99 -1.28 2.39
CA PRO A 127 7.03 0.03 3.02
C PRO A 127 7.14 -0.14 4.54
N THR A 128 8.02 0.64 5.17
CA THR A 128 8.41 0.43 6.57
C THR A 128 7.23 0.37 7.53
N ALA A 129 6.22 1.22 7.34
CA ALA A 129 4.98 1.19 8.12
C ALA A 129 4.29 -0.18 8.07
N LYS A 130 4.12 -0.73 6.85
CA LYS A 130 3.48 -2.04 6.64
C LYS A 130 4.35 -3.18 7.16
N GLY A 131 5.65 -3.14 6.90
CA GLY A 131 6.61 -4.13 7.43
C GLY A 131 6.53 -4.21 8.96
N CYS A 132 6.50 -3.05 9.61
CA CYS A 132 6.36 -2.94 11.06
C CYS A 132 5.08 -3.56 11.61
N VAL A 133 3.95 -3.23 11.00
CA VAL A 133 2.66 -3.81 11.38
C VAL A 133 2.67 -5.33 11.22
N LEU A 134 3.22 -5.86 10.12
CA LEU A 134 3.27 -7.31 9.92
C LEU A 134 4.15 -8.01 10.97
N THR A 135 5.31 -7.43 11.32
CA THR A 135 6.17 -7.95 12.38
C THR A 135 5.43 -7.98 13.72
N LEU A 136 4.79 -6.87 14.10
CA LEU A 136 4.07 -6.77 15.36
C LEU A 136 2.85 -7.67 15.42
N LYS A 137 2.13 -7.82 14.30
CA LYS A 137 1.02 -8.77 14.17
C LYS A 137 1.49 -10.21 14.36
N ALA A 138 2.62 -10.59 13.76
CA ALA A 138 3.18 -11.94 13.91
C ALA A 138 3.59 -12.24 15.36
N LEU A 139 4.30 -11.32 16.02
CA LEU A 139 4.70 -11.45 17.41
C LEU A 139 3.50 -11.49 18.36
N ASN A 140 2.50 -10.63 18.13
CA ASN A 140 1.27 -10.63 18.92
C ASN A 140 0.48 -11.94 18.76
N ASN A 141 0.36 -12.46 17.54
CA ASN A 141 -0.28 -13.76 17.32
C ASN A 141 0.45 -14.87 18.10
N ARG A 142 1.78 -14.87 18.11
CA ARG A 142 2.55 -15.84 18.91
C ARG A 142 2.32 -15.68 20.41
N LEU A 143 2.23 -14.45 20.92
CA LEU A 143 1.87 -14.19 22.32
C LEU A 143 0.48 -14.73 22.67
N ILE A 144 -0.49 -14.58 21.77
CA ILE A 144 -1.84 -15.11 21.95
C ILE A 144 -1.82 -16.65 22.00
N GLU A 145 -1.12 -17.29 21.07
CA GLU A 145 -0.96 -18.75 21.03
C GLU A 145 -0.32 -19.29 22.32
N LEU A 146 0.82 -18.72 22.74
CA LEU A 146 1.50 -19.10 23.98
C LEU A 146 0.62 -18.94 25.21
N ASN A 147 -0.17 -17.86 25.27
CA ASN A 147 -1.11 -17.64 26.36
C ASN A 147 -2.24 -18.69 26.37
N GLN A 148 -2.74 -19.10 25.20
CA GLN A 148 -3.74 -20.16 25.09
C GLN A 148 -3.16 -21.52 25.50
N GLU A 149 -1.94 -21.84 25.09
CA GLU A 149 -1.24 -23.06 25.50
C GLU A 149 -1.00 -23.11 27.01
N LEU A 150 -0.50 -22.01 27.60
CA LEU A 150 -0.34 -21.87 29.04
C LEU A 150 -1.65 -22.06 29.79
N THR A 151 -2.72 -21.42 29.33
CA THR A 151 -4.04 -21.51 29.97
C THR A 151 -4.56 -22.95 29.97
N LYS A 152 -4.51 -23.63 28.81
CA LYS A 152 -4.93 -25.03 28.69
C LYS A 152 -4.11 -25.96 29.58
N LEU A 153 -2.79 -25.76 29.62
CA LEU A 153 -1.91 -26.59 30.42
C LEU A 153 -2.20 -26.41 31.92
N ILE A 154 -2.33 -25.17 32.39
CA ILE A 154 -2.68 -24.87 33.79
C ILE A 154 -4.04 -25.47 34.19
N GLU A 155 -5.04 -25.38 33.31
CA GLU A 155 -6.37 -25.96 33.55
C GLU A 155 -6.33 -27.49 33.66
N ASN A 156 -5.56 -28.13 32.78
CA ASN A 156 -5.40 -29.59 32.77
C ASN A 156 -4.59 -30.11 33.96
N THR A 157 -3.59 -29.35 34.43
CA THR A 157 -2.70 -29.81 35.49
C THR A 157 -3.39 -29.87 36.87
N ASN A 158 -4.55 -29.22 37.06
CA ASN A 158 -5.61 -29.29 38.11
C ASN A 158 -5.29 -29.63 39.59
N SER A 159 -4.04 -29.91 39.97
CA SER A 159 -3.60 -30.20 41.33
C SER A 159 -3.59 -28.94 42.17
N GLU A 160 -3.95 -29.07 43.45
CA GLU A 160 -3.87 -27.99 44.43
C GLU A 160 -2.46 -27.35 44.49
N LEU A 161 -1.42 -28.12 44.20
CA LEU A 161 -0.03 -27.64 44.15
C LEU A 161 0.24 -26.73 42.94
N ALA A 162 -0.29 -27.06 41.76
CA ALA A 162 -0.22 -26.20 40.56
C ALA A 162 -1.07 -24.93 40.74
N LYS A 163 -2.23 -25.05 41.40
CA LYS A 163 -3.08 -23.90 41.76
C LYS A 163 -2.43 -23.01 42.83
N GLU A 164 -1.73 -23.56 43.81
CA GLU A 164 -0.99 -22.78 44.80
C GLU A 164 0.19 -22.03 44.18
N ARG A 165 0.96 -22.64 43.29
CA ARG A 165 2.05 -21.92 42.59
C ARG A 165 1.53 -20.90 41.57
N ALA A 166 0.42 -21.19 40.88
CA ALA A 166 -0.26 -20.23 40.00
C ALA A 166 -0.93 -19.08 40.76
N LYS A 167 -1.35 -19.29 42.02
CA LYS A 167 -1.81 -18.22 42.94
C LYS A 167 -0.65 -17.42 43.54
N LYS A 168 0.47 -18.07 43.87
CA LYS A 168 1.64 -17.43 44.48
C LYS A 168 2.37 -16.51 43.50
N ASN A 169 2.28 -16.81 42.20
CA ASN A 169 2.73 -15.91 41.17
C ASN A 169 1.56 -15.03 40.71
N ASN A 170 1.67 -13.72 40.92
CA ASN A 170 0.83 -12.66 40.31
C ASN A 170 0.72 -12.77 38.76
N SER A 171 1.41 -13.73 38.15
CA SER A 171 1.47 -14.05 36.74
C SER A 171 0.10 -14.13 36.06
N LYS A 172 -0.94 -14.80 36.60
CA LYS A 172 -2.22 -14.92 35.85
C LYS A 172 -2.92 -13.56 35.68
N ALA A 173 -3.00 -12.78 36.75
CA ALA A 173 -3.57 -11.42 36.70
C ALA A 173 -2.70 -10.48 35.86
N GLN A 174 -1.38 -10.58 35.99
CA GLN A 174 -0.43 -9.78 35.20
C GLN A 174 -0.45 -10.15 33.72
N LEU A 175 -0.64 -11.43 33.38
CA LEU A 175 -0.78 -11.95 32.02
C LEU A 175 -2.08 -11.46 31.38
N HIS A 176 -3.21 -11.49 32.10
CA HIS A 176 -4.46 -10.87 31.65
C HIS A 176 -4.32 -9.36 31.44
N LYS A 177 -3.59 -8.66 32.31
CA LYS A 177 -3.29 -7.23 32.14
C LYS A 177 -2.44 -6.97 30.88
N TYR A 178 -1.38 -7.75 30.67
CA TYR A 178 -0.56 -7.65 29.44
C TYR A 178 -1.39 -7.95 28.20
N TYR A 179 -2.25 -8.96 28.25
CA TYR A 179 -3.15 -9.30 27.16
C TYR A 179 -4.08 -8.13 26.79
N ALA A 180 -4.70 -7.49 27.80
CA ALA A 180 -5.56 -6.32 27.58
C ALA A 180 -4.78 -5.15 26.97
N GLU A 181 -3.54 -4.90 27.43
CA GLU A 181 -2.65 -3.87 26.88
C GLU A 181 -2.28 -4.16 25.42
N LEU A 182 -1.90 -5.40 25.11
CA LEU A 182 -1.57 -5.85 23.75
C LEU A 182 -2.77 -5.73 22.81
N LEU A 183 -3.99 -6.04 23.29
CA LEU A 183 -5.22 -5.87 22.52
C LEU A 183 -5.47 -4.39 22.20
N LYS A 184 -5.28 -3.51 23.17
CA LYS A 184 -5.41 -2.05 22.99
C LYS A 184 -4.40 -1.52 21.97
N GLN A 185 -3.14 -1.97 22.04
CA GLN A 185 -2.11 -1.58 21.08
C GLN A 185 -2.41 -2.11 19.67
N ARG A 186 -2.93 -3.33 19.56
CA ARG A 186 -3.38 -3.90 18.28
C ARG A 186 -4.48 -3.06 17.64
N LEU A 187 -5.47 -2.61 18.42
CA LEU A 187 -6.54 -1.73 17.92
C LEU A 187 -5.98 -0.39 17.44
N HIS A 188 -5.05 0.19 18.18
CA HIS A 188 -4.39 1.44 17.78
C HIS A 188 -3.61 1.28 16.46
N MET A 189 -2.90 0.16 16.27
CA MET A 189 -2.21 -0.13 15.01
C MET A 189 -3.15 -0.40 13.84
N ALA A 190 -4.26 -1.09 14.08
CA ALA A 190 -5.27 -1.31 13.06
C ALA A 190 -5.86 0.03 12.58
N LYS A 191 -6.08 0.96 13.50
CA LYS A 191 -6.52 2.33 13.16
C LYS A 191 -5.48 3.09 12.33
N ILE A 192 -4.19 3.03 12.69
CA ILE A 192 -3.12 3.64 11.88
C ILE A 192 -3.10 3.06 10.46
N LEU A 193 -3.28 1.74 10.32
CA LEU A 193 -3.34 1.10 9.00
C LEU A 193 -4.52 1.59 8.18
N GLU A 194 -5.70 1.67 8.79
CA GLU A 194 -6.91 2.17 8.15
C GLU A 194 -6.72 3.62 7.70
N GLU A 195 -6.17 4.47 8.56
CA GLU A 195 -5.82 5.86 8.22
C GLU A 195 -4.80 5.93 7.07
N THR A 196 -3.80 5.04 7.02
CA THR A 196 -2.85 5.00 5.89
C THR A 196 -3.49 4.51 4.59
N GLN A 197 -4.45 3.59 4.66
CA GLN A 197 -5.19 3.14 3.48
C GLN A 197 -6.09 4.25 2.94
N VAL A 198 -6.78 4.98 3.83
CA VAL A 198 -7.61 6.13 3.46
C VAL A 198 -6.76 7.24 2.83
N LEU A 199 -5.55 7.50 3.34
CA LEU A 199 -4.65 8.48 2.71
C LEU A 199 -4.20 8.05 1.30
N ASP A 200 -3.99 6.76 1.05
CA ASP A 200 -3.67 6.27 -0.29
C ASP A 200 -4.88 6.37 -1.25
N ASP A 201 -6.09 6.21 -0.73
CA ASP A 201 -7.34 6.38 -1.49
C ASP A 201 -7.62 7.87 -1.78
N GLU A 202 -7.48 8.76 -0.78
CA GLU A 202 -7.64 10.21 -0.95
C GLU A 202 -6.58 10.80 -1.89
N ASN A 203 -5.34 10.30 -1.88
CA ASN A 203 -4.29 10.77 -2.76
C ASN A 203 -4.51 10.31 -4.23
N ASN A 204 -5.16 9.16 -4.43
CA ASN A 204 -5.67 8.75 -5.75
C ASN A 204 -6.82 9.67 -6.21
N ASP A 205 -7.72 10.04 -5.31
CA ASP A 205 -8.83 10.95 -5.63
C ASP A 205 -8.35 12.38 -5.91
N GLN A 206 -7.29 12.86 -5.25
CA GLN A 206 -6.67 14.14 -5.56
C GLN A 206 -6.00 14.14 -6.93
N HIS A 207 -5.40 13.03 -7.38
CA HIS A 207 -4.88 12.94 -8.75
C HIS A 207 -6.01 13.02 -9.80
N LEU A 208 -7.17 12.43 -9.50
CA LEU A 208 -8.39 12.60 -10.31
C LEU A 208 -8.86 14.06 -10.31
N PHE A 209 -8.85 14.74 -9.15
CA PHE A 209 -9.27 16.12 -8.98
C PHE A 209 -8.36 17.13 -9.70
N VAL A 210 -7.03 16.94 -9.63
CA VAL A 210 -6.06 17.79 -10.35
C VAL A 210 -6.22 17.64 -11.86
N SER A 211 -6.52 16.44 -12.38
CA SER A 211 -6.79 16.27 -13.81
C SER A 211 -8.09 16.96 -14.27
N THR A 212 -9.08 17.07 -13.38
CA THR A 212 -10.36 17.74 -13.70
C THR A 212 -10.24 19.26 -13.67
N GLN A 213 -9.43 19.82 -12.76
CA GLN A 213 -9.21 21.26 -12.70
C GLN A 213 -8.41 21.79 -13.91
N ASP A 214 -7.44 21.00 -14.38
CA ASP A 214 -6.67 21.28 -15.60
C ASP A 214 -7.56 21.33 -16.85
N SER A 215 -8.59 20.48 -16.91
CA SER A 215 -9.57 20.50 -18.01
C SER A 215 -10.41 21.77 -18.01
N SER A 216 -10.86 22.22 -16.83
CA SER A 216 -11.66 23.43 -16.67
C SER A 216 -10.90 24.69 -17.09
N LEU A 217 -9.64 24.85 -16.64
CA LEU A 217 -8.80 26.00 -17.03
C LEU A 217 -8.54 26.06 -18.54
N ARG A 218 -8.37 24.90 -19.19
CA ARG A 218 -8.21 24.81 -20.66
C ARG A 218 -9.45 25.32 -21.41
N VAL A 219 -10.66 25.02 -20.93
CA VAL A 219 -11.91 25.53 -21.51
C VAL A 219 -12.00 27.05 -21.40
N TRP A 220 -11.64 27.62 -20.24
CA TRP A 220 -11.66 29.07 -20.04
C TRP A 220 -10.66 29.82 -20.93
N ILE A 221 -9.47 29.26 -21.18
CA ILE A 221 -8.49 29.83 -22.10
C ILE A 221 -9.02 29.86 -23.54
N ILE A 222 -9.72 28.81 -23.97
CA ILE A 222 -10.35 28.76 -25.31
C ILE A 222 -11.43 29.83 -25.44
N ILE A 223 -12.31 29.96 -24.44
CA ILE A 223 -13.37 30.99 -24.43
C ILE A 223 -12.74 32.39 -24.49
N ALA A 224 -11.69 32.65 -23.70
CA ALA A 224 -11.00 33.93 -23.69
C ALA A 224 -10.32 34.24 -25.03
N ALA A 225 -9.71 33.24 -25.69
CA ALA A 225 -9.09 33.40 -27.01
C ALA A 225 -10.13 33.72 -28.10
N VAL A 226 -11.29 33.04 -28.10
CA VAL A 226 -12.39 33.30 -29.04
C VAL A 226 -12.94 34.71 -28.85
N LEU A 227 -13.21 35.11 -27.60
CA LEU A 227 -13.70 36.45 -27.29
C LEU A 227 -12.70 37.53 -27.73
N SER A 228 -11.41 37.31 -27.50
CA SER A 228 -10.35 38.24 -27.93
C SER A 228 -10.32 38.42 -29.45
N LEU A 229 -10.46 37.34 -30.23
CA LEU A 229 -10.52 37.40 -31.70
C LEU A 229 -11.74 38.18 -32.19
N VAL A 230 -12.90 38.00 -31.55
CA VAL A 230 -14.13 38.74 -31.89
C VAL A 230 -13.98 40.23 -31.62
N VAL A 231 -13.39 40.60 -30.47
CA VAL A 231 -13.17 42.01 -30.09
C VAL A 231 -12.19 42.69 -31.04
N ILE A 232 -11.07 42.03 -31.37
CA ILE A 232 -10.09 42.54 -32.34
C ILE A 232 -10.75 42.76 -33.71
N GLY A 233 -11.56 41.81 -34.17
CA GLY A 233 -12.29 41.92 -35.44
C GLY A 233 -13.23 43.12 -35.48
N LYS A 234 -13.92 43.41 -34.37
CA LYS A 234 -14.78 44.61 -34.27
C LYS A 234 -14.00 45.91 -34.20
N MET A 235 -12.86 45.95 -33.51
CA MET A 235 -12.03 47.17 -33.43
C MET A 235 -11.42 47.57 -34.78
N LEU A 236 -11.17 46.62 -35.67
CA LEU A 236 -10.60 46.87 -37.00
C LEU A 236 -11.62 47.37 -38.03
N GLY A 237 -12.91 47.51 -37.67
CA GLY A 237 -13.94 48.10 -38.54
C GLY A 237 -14.20 47.36 -39.86
N ARG A 238 -13.71 46.11 -39.98
CA ARG A 238 -13.90 45.29 -41.17
C ARG A 238 -15.23 44.56 -41.10
N GLU A 239 -16.12 44.80 -42.06
CA GLU A 239 -17.23 43.87 -42.30
C GLU A 239 -16.64 42.53 -42.72
N THR A 240 -16.80 41.53 -41.85
CA THR A 240 -16.23 40.21 -42.07
C THR A 240 -17.11 39.45 -43.05
N SER A 241 -16.56 39.11 -44.23
CA SER A 241 -17.27 38.25 -45.19
C SER A 241 -17.47 36.85 -44.62
N PHE A 242 -18.40 36.11 -45.21
CA PHE A 242 -18.73 34.76 -44.76
C PHE A 242 -17.50 33.84 -44.77
N SER A 243 -16.64 33.96 -45.79
CA SER A 243 -15.39 33.22 -45.89
C SER A 243 -14.44 33.50 -44.71
N GLN A 244 -14.31 34.76 -44.27
CA GLN A 244 -13.47 35.09 -43.10
C GLN A 244 -13.99 34.47 -41.80
N LYS A 245 -15.30 34.47 -41.59
CA LYS A 245 -15.91 33.86 -40.39
C LYS A 245 -15.66 32.35 -40.36
N PHE A 246 -15.78 31.68 -41.52
CA PHE A 246 -15.50 30.25 -41.64
C PHE A 246 -14.05 29.90 -41.29
N TRP A 247 -13.08 30.66 -41.79
CA TRP A 247 -11.66 30.44 -41.48
C TRP A 247 -11.30 30.68 -40.01
N ILE A 248 -11.93 31.66 -39.35
CA ILE A 248 -11.76 31.89 -37.91
C ILE A 248 -12.26 30.68 -37.11
N VAL A 249 -13.43 30.12 -37.46
CA VAL A 249 -13.98 28.93 -36.80
C VAL A 249 -13.06 27.72 -36.99
N ILE A 250 -12.52 27.51 -38.21
CA ILE A 250 -11.55 26.45 -38.46
C ILE A 250 -10.28 26.64 -37.62
N MET A 251 -9.74 27.85 -37.53
CA MET A 251 -8.55 28.12 -36.71
C MET A 251 -8.80 27.85 -35.23
N VAL A 252 -9.97 28.21 -34.71
CA VAL A 252 -10.38 27.89 -33.34
C VAL A 252 -10.47 26.37 -33.14
N LEU A 253 -11.08 25.63 -34.08
CA LEU A 253 -11.17 24.17 -34.01
C LEU A 253 -9.80 23.49 -34.05
N VAL A 254 -8.87 23.95 -34.88
CA VAL A 254 -7.49 23.45 -34.92
C VAL A 254 -6.76 23.73 -33.60
N LEU A 255 -6.97 24.91 -33.02
CA LEU A 255 -6.35 25.29 -31.74
C LEU A 255 -6.87 24.40 -30.60
N ILE A 256 -8.19 24.12 -30.57
CA ILE A 256 -8.79 23.15 -29.64
C ILE A 256 -8.23 21.74 -29.86
N ALA A 257 -8.13 21.28 -31.11
CA ALA A 257 -7.60 19.96 -31.44
C ALA A 257 -6.12 19.81 -31.07
N SER A 258 -5.35 20.90 -31.14
CA SER A 258 -3.92 20.92 -30.78
C SER A 258 -3.69 20.62 -29.30
N PHE A 259 -4.63 20.99 -28.42
CA PHE A 259 -4.58 20.62 -26.99
C PHE A 259 -4.87 19.14 -26.72
N SER A 260 -5.44 18.44 -27.70
CA SER A 260 -5.75 17.00 -27.61
C SER A 260 -4.61 16.12 -28.14
N ILE A 261 -3.53 16.70 -28.68
CA ILE A 261 -2.39 15.96 -29.27
C ILE A 261 -1.72 14.99 -28.28
N SER A 262 -1.80 15.26 -26.97
CA SER A 262 -1.24 14.37 -25.95
C SER A 262 -1.93 13.00 -25.90
N ASN A 263 -3.14 12.88 -26.46
CA ASN A 263 -3.89 11.64 -26.57
C ASN A 263 -3.82 11.12 -28.01
N ALA A 264 -3.66 9.81 -28.19
CA ALA A 264 -3.58 9.17 -29.51
C ALA A 264 -4.79 9.48 -30.41
N SER A 265 -5.99 9.56 -29.83
CA SER A 265 -7.21 9.94 -30.53
C SER A 265 -7.28 11.43 -30.89
N GLY A 266 -6.67 12.31 -30.08
CA GLY A 266 -6.63 13.73 -30.39
C GLY A 266 -5.62 14.05 -31.49
N PHE A 267 -4.51 13.33 -31.54
CA PHE A 267 -3.55 13.42 -32.63
C PHE A 267 -4.17 13.04 -33.99
N SER A 268 -4.98 11.98 -34.05
CA SER A 268 -5.63 11.58 -35.31
C SER A 268 -6.65 12.62 -35.80
N VAL A 269 -7.47 13.16 -34.90
CA VAL A 269 -8.42 14.25 -35.22
C VAL A 269 -7.68 15.50 -35.70
N TRP A 270 -6.57 15.86 -35.06
CA TRP A 270 -5.75 16.99 -35.48
C TRP A 270 -5.15 16.79 -36.87
N CYS A 271 -4.58 15.61 -37.17
CA CYS A 271 -4.07 15.28 -38.50
C CYS A 271 -5.15 15.36 -39.58
N ILE A 272 -6.37 14.86 -39.30
CA ILE A 272 -7.50 14.94 -40.24
C ILE A 272 -7.88 16.39 -40.51
N LEU A 273 -7.93 17.25 -39.48
CA LEU A 273 -8.24 18.68 -39.63
C LEU A 273 -7.18 19.40 -40.47
N VAL A 274 -5.89 19.17 -40.21
CA VAL A 274 -4.80 19.76 -41.01
C VAL A 274 -4.87 19.28 -42.45
N LEU A 275 -5.15 17.99 -42.68
CA LEU A 275 -5.27 17.41 -44.01
C LEU A 275 -6.45 18.02 -44.79
N LEU A 276 -7.60 18.22 -44.13
CA LEU A 276 -8.75 18.91 -44.74
C LEU A 276 -8.40 20.35 -45.15
N ILE A 277 -7.65 21.10 -44.35
CA ILE A 277 -7.20 22.45 -44.68
C ILE A 277 -6.29 22.45 -45.92
N VAL A 278 -5.37 21.50 -46.01
CA VAL A 278 -4.48 21.34 -47.17
C VAL A 278 -5.31 21.00 -48.42
N LEU A 279 -6.26 20.07 -48.32
CA LEU A 279 -7.13 19.69 -49.44
C LEU A 279 -8.02 20.85 -49.92
N MET A 280 -8.52 21.68 -49.01
CA MET A 280 -9.25 22.91 -49.38
C MET A 280 -8.36 23.94 -50.07
N ARG A 281 -7.08 24.05 -49.67
CA ARG A 281 -6.11 24.96 -50.31
C ARG A 281 -5.67 24.51 -51.71
N MET A 282 -5.76 23.22 -51.98
CA MET A 282 -5.47 22.64 -53.30
C MET A 282 -6.67 22.66 -54.25
N ASP A 283 -7.79 23.31 -53.87
CA ASP A 283 -9.07 23.30 -54.61
C ASP A 283 -9.64 21.88 -54.88
N ILE A 284 -9.17 20.86 -54.15
CA ILE A 284 -9.72 19.50 -54.23
C ILE A 284 -11.07 19.43 -53.52
N ILE A 285 -11.19 20.12 -52.38
CA ILE A 285 -12.44 20.31 -51.65
C ILE A 285 -12.86 21.78 -51.82
N PRO A 286 -14.10 22.08 -52.24
CA PRO A 286 -14.53 23.45 -52.45
C PRO A 286 -14.49 24.26 -51.15
N SER A 287 -13.73 25.35 -51.15
CA SER A 287 -13.76 26.37 -50.09
C SER A 287 -15.02 27.23 -50.26
N PRO A 288 -15.68 27.67 -49.17
CA PRO A 288 -16.79 28.62 -49.26
C PRO A 288 -16.29 29.91 -49.92
N LYS A 289 -16.79 30.15 -51.14
CA LYS A 289 -16.59 31.40 -51.87
C LYS A 289 -17.70 32.35 -51.44
N ASP A 290 -17.36 33.63 -51.31
CA ASP A 290 -18.39 34.64 -51.11
C ASP A 290 -19.23 34.67 -52.39
N SER A 291 -20.52 34.39 -52.26
CA SER A 291 -21.47 34.60 -53.34
C SER A 291 -21.59 36.10 -53.55
N GLU A 292 -21.09 36.60 -54.68
CA GLU A 292 -21.35 37.97 -55.16
C GLU A 292 -22.85 38.26 -55.24
#